data_AF-A0A2M9H653-F1
#
_entry.id   AF-A0A2M9H653-F1
#
_cell.length_a   1.000
_cell.length_b   1.000
_cell.length_c   1.000
_cell.angle_alpha   90.00
_cell.angle_beta   90.00
_cell.angle_gamma   90.00
#
_symmetry.space_group_name_H-M   'P 1'
#
loop_
_entity.id
_entity.type
_entity.pdbx_description
1 polymer ?
#
loop_
_entity_poly.entity_id
_entity_poly.type
_entity_poly.pdbx_seq_one_letter_code
_entity_poly.pdbx_strand_id
1 'polypeptide(L)'
;MYDTLIGNVRVLDGSGGAEYTADVAISGGRIAAIGDLSGQPAGQIINGAGLALAPGFIDVHTHDDTNVIRTPGMLPKLSQGVTTVVVGNCGISASPVSLRGEPPDPMNLLGQRDDFAYPTFADYTRAIEAAHPAVNVAALVGHTALRNNHMDRLDRSATRDEVMAMREQLREALAHGAIGLSTGLAYGSAIEADTAEVKLLAEVLDEFGALYTTHLRSEFAAILEAMQEAFDIALHARVPVVVSHLKCAGAGNWGRTKEVLFKLENAGRMQHVGCDCYPYSASSSTLDLKQVTDEFDIDITWSVPHPEQARRKLSAIAADWNVPLLDAARRLQPAGAVYHNMHEDDVRRVLSNRLTMVGSDGLPNDPMPHPRLWGAFPRVLGHYSRDVGLFPLPEAVHKMTGLSAARFGLAERGLVREGFHADLVLFDPATVIDRATFAAPVQTAAGIEAVWVNGVLSYRHGQPTGDRAGRWLPRNGDLRASFAASTPAPQEP
;
A
#
# COMPACT_ATOMS: atom_id res chain seq x y z
N MET A 1 13.75 17.87 29.84
CA MET A 1 12.49 18.42 29.28
C MET A 1 12.22 17.66 28.00
N TYR A 2 11.01 17.14 27.85
CA TYR A 2 10.59 16.42 26.63
C TYR A 2 10.07 17.39 25.57
N ASP A 3 10.03 16.97 24.30
CA ASP A 3 9.45 17.76 23.22
C ASP A 3 7.92 17.76 23.33
N THR A 4 7.32 16.58 23.42
CA THR A 4 5.88 16.36 23.63
C THR A 4 5.67 15.32 24.72
N LEU A 5 4.68 15.54 25.58
CA LEU A 5 4.16 14.57 26.55
C LEU A 5 2.68 14.35 26.30
N ILE A 6 2.30 13.11 25.98
CA ILE A 6 0.90 12.69 25.79
C ILE A 6 0.50 11.93 27.05
N GLY A 7 -0.33 12.54 27.90
CA GLY A 7 -0.67 12.00 29.21
C GLY A 7 -1.99 11.23 29.24
N ASN A 8 -2.08 10.23 30.11
CA ASN A 8 -3.27 9.42 30.40
C ASN A 8 -3.95 8.86 29.13
N VAL A 9 -3.15 8.31 28.23
CA VAL A 9 -3.63 7.81 26.93
C VAL A 9 -3.70 6.28 26.92
N ARG A 10 -4.66 5.74 26.18
CA ARG A 10 -4.76 4.31 25.94
C ARG A 10 -3.78 3.89 24.85
N VAL A 11 -2.72 3.21 25.20
CA VAL A 11 -1.67 2.75 24.29
C VAL A 11 -2.08 1.42 23.65
N LEU A 12 -2.15 1.43 22.32
CA LEU A 12 -2.22 0.27 21.45
C LEU A 12 -0.83 0.11 20.84
N ASP A 13 0.03 -0.71 21.43
CA ASP A 13 1.48 -0.67 21.15
C ASP A 13 1.90 -1.18 19.77
N GLY A 14 0.98 -1.69 18.96
CA GLY A 14 1.23 -2.24 17.62
C GLY A 14 1.67 -3.71 17.60
N SER A 15 1.85 -4.36 18.75
CA SER A 15 2.24 -5.77 18.84
C SER A 15 1.08 -6.75 18.64
N GLY A 16 -0.16 -6.26 18.73
CA GLY A 16 -1.37 -7.08 18.81
C GLY A 16 -1.72 -7.53 20.24
N GLY A 17 -0.88 -7.18 21.22
CA GLY A 17 -1.13 -7.41 22.64
C GLY A 17 -2.25 -6.55 23.23
N ALA A 18 -2.50 -6.74 24.53
CA ALA A 18 -3.52 -5.97 25.24
C ALA A 18 -3.18 -4.48 25.32
N GLU A 19 -4.21 -3.64 25.21
CA GLU A 19 -4.09 -2.20 25.44
C GLU A 19 -3.84 -1.88 26.93
N TYR A 20 -3.17 -0.77 27.20
CA TYR A 20 -2.88 -0.28 28.56
C TYR A 20 -2.89 1.24 28.61
N THR A 21 -3.05 1.82 29.80
CA THR A 21 -2.98 3.29 29.99
C THR A 21 -1.59 3.70 30.45
N ALA A 22 -1.02 4.71 29.82
CA ALA A 22 0.26 5.30 30.20
C ALA A 22 0.37 6.75 29.72
N ASP A 23 1.41 7.44 30.17
CA ASP A 23 1.94 8.63 29.53
C ASP A 23 3.05 8.23 28.54
N VAL A 24 3.14 8.94 27.41
CA VAL A 24 4.17 8.73 26.38
C VAL A 24 4.90 10.04 26.12
N ALA A 25 6.21 10.05 26.33
CA ALA A 25 7.07 11.20 26.06
C ALA A 25 7.85 11.04 24.76
N ILE A 26 7.93 12.12 24.00
CA ILE A 26 8.70 12.24 22.75
C ILE A 26 9.88 13.17 23.01
N SER A 27 11.08 12.77 22.57
CA SER A 27 12.28 13.60 22.59
C SER A 27 13.19 13.26 21.42
N GLY A 28 13.67 14.28 20.69
CA GLY A 28 14.62 14.10 19.59
C GLY A 28 14.10 13.18 18.48
N GLY A 29 12.79 13.20 18.24
CA GLY A 29 12.13 12.36 17.24
C GLY A 29 11.93 10.89 17.61
N ARG A 30 12.20 10.53 18.88
CA ARG A 30 12.02 9.17 19.43
C ARG A 30 11.05 9.15 20.60
N ILE A 31 10.48 7.98 20.84
CA ILE A 31 9.74 7.68 22.06
C ILE A 31 10.76 7.55 23.18
N ALA A 32 10.79 8.53 24.07
CA ALA A 32 11.83 8.67 25.09
C ALA A 32 11.52 7.90 26.37
N ALA A 33 10.25 7.88 26.78
CA ALA A 33 9.79 7.19 27.98
C ALA A 33 8.30 6.83 27.87
N ILE A 34 7.91 5.72 28.50
CA ILE A 34 6.52 5.27 28.65
C ILE A 34 6.27 4.90 30.11
N GLY A 35 5.22 5.44 30.73
CA GLY A 35 4.88 5.12 32.13
C GLY A 35 4.07 6.21 32.81
N ASP A 36 4.23 6.36 34.13
CA ASP A 36 3.75 7.55 34.84
C ASP A 36 4.81 8.65 34.72
N LEU A 37 4.49 9.67 33.93
CA LEU A 37 5.34 10.82 33.67
C LEU A 37 4.67 12.11 34.17
N SER A 38 3.75 11.98 35.13
CA SER A 38 3.01 13.10 35.70
C SER A 38 3.96 14.16 36.28
N GLY A 39 3.70 15.42 35.94
CA GLY A 39 4.52 16.55 36.37
C GLY A 39 5.87 16.70 35.67
N GLN A 40 6.24 15.81 34.73
CA GLN A 40 7.45 15.99 33.92
C GLN A 40 7.28 17.16 32.94
N PRO A 41 8.29 18.03 32.78
CA PRO A 41 8.20 19.18 31.89
C PRO A 41 8.34 18.76 30.42
N ALA A 42 7.44 19.26 29.57
CA ALA A 42 7.50 19.10 28.12
C ALA A 42 7.18 20.42 27.40
N GLY A 43 7.71 20.59 26.17
CA GLY A 43 7.39 21.73 25.32
C GLY A 43 5.91 21.78 24.94
N GLN A 44 5.32 20.60 24.73
CA GLN A 44 3.90 20.41 24.51
C GLN A 44 3.35 19.33 25.43
N ILE A 45 2.21 19.59 26.08
CA ILE A 45 1.47 18.61 26.88
C ILE A 45 0.12 18.39 26.23
N ILE A 46 -0.24 17.13 25.99
CA ILE A 46 -1.50 16.70 25.38
C ILE A 46 -2.23 15.81 26.36
N ASN A 47 -3.50 16.13 26.59
CA ASN A 47 -4.39 15.26 27.35
C ASN A 47 -4.93 14.17 26.43
N GLY A 48 -4.53 12.92 26.64
CA GLY A 48 -4.96 11.75 25.90
C GLY A 48 -6.13 10.99 26.53
N ALA A 49 -6.75 11.53 27.58
CA ALA A 49 -7.87 10.86 28.26
C ALA A 49 -9.02 10.56 27.29
N GLY A 50 -9.43 9.28 27.22
CA GLY A 50 -10.48 8.80 26.31
C GLY A 50 -10.01 8.56 24.87
N LEU A 51 -8.77 8.92 24.54
CA LEU A 51 -8.16 8.71 23.23
C LEU A 51 -7.24 7.49 23.24
N ALA A 52 -6.97 6.97 22.04
CA ALA A 52 -6.01 5.89 21.81
C ALA A 52 -4.77 6.41 21.08
N LEU A 53 -3.59 5.99 21.55
CA LEU A 53 -2.31 6.24 20.91
C LEU A 53 -1.79 4.92 20.32
N ALA A 54 -1.48 4.94 19.03
CA ALA A 54 -0.90 3.82 18.31
C ALA A 54 0.39 4.27 17.60
N PRO A 55 1.23 3.33 17.12
CA PRO A 55 2.23 3.66 16.12
C PRO A 55 1.50 4.25 14.90
N GLY A 56 2.15 5.19 14.23
CA GLY A 56 1.66 5.71 12.98
C GLY A 56 1.46 4.60 11.95
N PHE A 57 0.38 4.65 11.18
CA PHE A 57 0.05 3.57 10.26
C PHE A 57 1.04 3.51 9.10
N ILE A 58 1.32 2.29 8.64
CA ILE A 58 2.22 1.99 7.54
C ILE A 58 1.38 1.50 6.38
N ASP A 59 1.31 2.30 5.33
CA ASP A 59 0.60 1.98 4.10
C ASP A 59 1.50 1.17 3.18
N VAL A 60 1.32 -0.16 3.21
CA VAL A 60 2.20 -1.11 2.52
C VAL A 60 1.95 -1.20 1.01
N HIS A 61 0.86 -0.61 0.52
CA HIS A 61 0.44 -0.71 -0.86
C HIS A 61 0.03 0.65 -1.40
N THR A 62 0.98 1.37 -2.00
CA THR A 62 0.73 2.70 -2.54
C THR A 62 1.29 2.87 -3.95
N HIS A 63 0.73 3.86 -4.64
CA HIS A 63 1.18 4.39 -5.92
C HIS A 63 1.52 5.89 -5.78
N ASP A 64 2.13 6.25 -4.65
CA ASP A 64 2.48 7.63 -4.30
C ASP A 64 3.86 8.05 -4.84
N ASP A 65 4.53 7.23 -5.67
CA ASP A 65 5.93 7.37 -6.09
C ASP A 65 6.33 8.80 -6.50
N THR A 66 5.54 9.44 -7.36
CA THR A 66 5.79 10.83 -7.78
C THR A 66 5.19 11.85 -6.82
N ASN A 67 4.13 11.47 -6.09
CA ASN A 67 3.36 12.35 -5.22
C ASN A 67 4.05 12.65 -3.91
N VAL A 68 4.88 11.74 -3.39
CA VAL A 68 5.76 12.03 -2.25
C VAL A 68 6.74 13.17 -2.54
N ILE A 69 7.02 13.46 -3.81
CA ILE A 69 7.89 14.57 -4.24
C ILE A 69 7.09 15.78 -4.70
N ARG A 70 6.09 15.59 -5.57
CA ARG A 70 5.27 16.68 -6.15
C ARG A 70 4.31 17.31 -5.15
N THR A 71 3.74 16.49 -4.28
CA THR A 71 2.70 16.89 -3.33
C THR A 71 3.12 16.50 -1.91
N PRO A 72 4.27 17.00 -1.41
CA PRO A 72 4.94 16.46 -0.23
C PRO A 72 4.13 16.64 1.06
N GLY A 73 3.06 17.45 1.05
CA GLY A 73 2.12 17.55 2.17
C GLY A 73 1.36 16.25 2.47
N MET A 74 1.23 15.34 1.49
CA MET A 74 0.70 13.97 1.67
C MET A 74 -0.61 13.87 2.49
N LEU A 75 -1.49 14.87 2.36
CA LEU A 75 -2.74 14.98 3.11
C LEU A 75 -3.65 13.75 2.99
N PRO A 76 -3.81 13.10 1.81
CA PRO A 76 -4.62 11.88 1.70
C PRO A 76 -4.17 10.79 2.67
N LYS A 77 -2.87 10.70 2.95
CA LYS A 77 -2.28 9.69 3.85
C LYS A 77 -2.28 10.17 5.29
N LEU A 78 -1.77 11.38 5.51
CA LEU A 78 -1.61 11.93 6.85
C LEU A 78 -2.94 12.09 7.59
N SER A 79 -4.01 12.50 6.90
CA SER A 79 -5.35 12.63 7.49
C SER A 79 -5.99 11.31 7.93
N GLN A 80 -5.42 10.17 7.54
CA GLN A 80 -5.83 8.83 7.94
C GLN A 80 -5.03 8.28 9.13
N GLY A 81 -3.96 8.98 9.58
CA GLY A 81 -3.01 8.45 10.56
C GLY A 81 -1.79 7.74 9.96
N VAL A 82 -1.64 7.76 8.63
CA VAL A 82 -0.48 7.15 7.95
C VAL A 82 0.76 8.02 8.15
N THR A 83 1.86 7.37 8.51
CA THR A 83 3.17 8.01 8.76
C THR A 83 4.26 7.47 7.86
N THR A 84 4.03 6.32 7.21
CA THR A 84 4.98 5.69 6.28
C THR A 84 4.22 5.12 5.10
N VAL A 85 4.75 5.30 3.89
CA VAL A 85 4.23 4.69 2.66
C VAL A 85 5.27 3.78 2.02
N VAL A 86 4.82 2.65 1.48
CA VAL A 86 5.59 1.78 0.60
C VAL A 86 5.15 2.02 -0.83
N VAL A 87 6.04 2.56 -1.65
CA VAL A 87 5.80 2.91 -3.07
C VAL A 87 6.45 1.90 -4.01
N GLY A 88 6.18 2.00 -5.31
CA GLY A 88 6.78 1.12 -6.32
C GLY A 88 6.09 -0.25 -6.45
N ASN A 89 4.79 -0.33 -6.16
CA ASN A 89 4.00 -1.57 -6.17
C ASN A 89 3.54 -1.98 -7.59
N CYS A 90 3.03 -3.21 -7.72
CA CYS A 90 2.36 -3.71 -8.94
C CYS A 90 3.21 -3.64 -10.22
N GLY A 91 4.55 -3.71 -10.09
CA GLY A 91 5.47 -3.62 -11.21
C GLY A 91 5.72 -2.21 -11.73
N ILE A 92 5.08 -1.17 -11.17
CA ILE A 92 5.28 0.22 -11.59
C ILE A 92 6.02 0.99 -10.50
N SER A 93 7.00 1.80 -10.88
CA SER A 93 7.72 2.69 -9.98
C SER A 93 8.15 3.97 -10.69
N ALA A 94 8.39 5.05 -9.95
CA ALA A 94 8.96 6.29 -10.53
C ALA A 94 10.46 6.17 -10.83
N SER A 95 11.13 5.16 -10.29
CA SER A 95 12.57 4.96 -10.40
C SER A 95 12.97 3.48 -10.30
N PRO A 96 14.07 3.06 -10.95
CA PRO A 96 14.80 3.79 -11.99
C PRO A 96 13.99 3.78 -13.29
N VAL A 97 13.77 4.97 -13.89
CA VAL A 97 12.97 5.10 -15.12
C VAL A 97 13.62 6.06 -16.10
N SER A 98 13.74 5.63 -17.36
CA SER A 98 14.12 6.48 -18.49
C SER A 98 13.12 6.30 -19.62
N LEU A 99 12.18 7.24 -19.76
CA LEU A 99 11.11 7.15 -20.75
C LEU A 99 11.57 7.62 -22.14
N ARG A 100 11.41 6.76 -23.16
CA ARG A 100 11.61 7.15 -24.57
C ARG A 100 10.43 7.97 -25.12
N GLY A 101 9.22 7.72 -24.61
CA GLY A 101 7.96 8.38 -24.98
C GLY A 101 7.08 8.63 -23.77
N GLU A 102 5.77 8.49 -23.93
CA GLU A 102 4.82 8.50 -22.81
C GLU A 102 5.00 7.26 -21.91
N PRO A 103 4.72 7.35 -20.60
CA PRO A 103 4.76 6.19 -19.72
C PRO A 103 3.73 5.14 -20.19
N PRO A 104 4.13 3.85 -20.34
CA PRO A 104 3.20 2.81 -20.74
C PRO A 104 2.14 2.56 -19.65
N ASP A 105 0.96 2.05 -20.03
CA ASP A 105 -0.02 1.58 -19.05
C ASP A 105 0.54 0.37 -18.26
N PRO A 106 0.40 0.32 -16.92
CA PRO A 106 -0.26 1.27 -16.04
C PRO A 106 0.70 2.27 -15.35
N MET A 107 1.95 2.44 -15.81
CA MET A 107 2.89 3.42 -15.22
C MET A 107 2.32 4.85 -15.28
N ASN A 108 1.52 5.17 -16.30
CA ASN A 108 0.78 6.43 -16.40
C ASN A 108 -0.14 6.74 -15.19
N LEU A 109 -0.49 5.75 -14.35
CA LEU A 109 -1.19 6.00 -13.08
C LEU A 109 -0.33 6.80 -12.08
N LEU A 110 1.00 6.73 -12.20
CA LEU A 110 1.92 7.47 -11.32
C LEU A 110 2.12 8.92 -11.76
N GLY A 111 1.72 9.31 -12.97
CA GLY A 111 1.87 10.69 -13.45
C GLY A 111 2.10 10.78 -14.95
N GLN A 112 2.41 12.00 -15.38
CA GLN A 112 2.75 12.31 -16.77
C GLN A 112 4.24 12.07 -17.02
N ARG A 113 4.67 12.08 -18.29
CA ARG A 113 6.07 11.85 -18.69
C ARG A 113 7.09 12.63 -17.86
N ASP A 114 6.87 13.93 -17.67
CA ASP A 114 7.82 14.83 -16.98
C ASP A 114 7.95 14.52 -15.48
N ASP A 115 7.03 13.74 -14.91
CA ASP A 115 7.08 13.30 -13.51
C ASP A 115 8.08 12.15 -13.30
N PHE A 116 8.50 11.48 -14.37
CA PHE A 116 9.50 10.40 -14.36
C PHE A 116 10.91 10.96 -14.60
N ALA A 117 11.37 11.76 -13.65
CA ALA A 117 12.65 12.48 -13.73
C ALA A 117 13.81 11.77 -13.01
N TYR A 118 13.69 10.48 -12.69
CA TYR A 118 14.62 9.74 -11.82
C TYR A 118 15.23 8.52 -12.55
N PRO A 119 16.27 8.72 -13.38
CA PRO A 119 16.86 7.66 -14.18
C PRO A 119 17.64 6.62 -13.35
N THR A 120 18.16 7.01 -12.18
CA THR A 120 18.78 6.10 -11.21
C THR A 120 18.03 6.13 -9.88
N PHE A 121 18.11 5.06 -9.11
CA PHE A 121 17.49 5.01 -7.78
C PHE A 121 18.12 6.04 -6.82
N ALA A 122 19.42 6.34 -7.00
CA ALA A 122 20.09 7.41 -6.29
C ALA A 122 19.48 8.80 -6.58
N ASP A 123 18.98 9.07 -7.80
CA ASP A 123 18.30 10.33 -8.11
C ASP A 123 16.99 10.45 -7.34
N TYR A 124 16.24 9.35 -7.28
CA TYR A 124 14.96 9.29 -6.59
C TYR A 124 15.09 9.50 -5.08
N THR A 125 16.07 8.85 -4.43
CA THR A 125 16.31 9.05 -2.99
C THR A 125 16.69 10.50 -2.67
N ARG A 126 17.53 11.13 -3.49
CA ARG A 126 17.86 12.56 -3.34
C ARG A 126 16.64 13.46 -3.53
N ALA A 127 15.75 13.12 -4.47
CA ALA A 127 14.54 13.88 -4.70
C ALA A 127 13.52 13.77 -3.55
N ILE A 128 13.36 12.58 -2.96
CA ILE A 128 12.55 12.39 -1.74
C ILE A 128 13.10 13.24 -0.60
N GLU A 129 14.41 13.15 -0.33
CA GLU A 129 15.05 13.91 0.75
C GLU A 129 14.92 15.42 0.53
N ALA A 130 15.06 15.90 -0.71
CA ALA A 130 14.89 17.30 -1.07
C ALA A 130 13.44 17.79 -0.93
N ALA A 131 12.46 16.94 -1.27
CA ALA A 131 11.04 17.28 -1.13
C ALA A 131 10.59 17.33 0.33
N HIS A 132 11.24 16.54 1.18
CA HIS A 132 10.98 16.42 2.62
C HIS A 132 9.48 16.14 2.88
N PRO A 133 8.95 14.97 2.46
CA PRO A 133 7.53 14.66 2.55
C PRO A 133 7.02 14.61 3.99
N ALA A 134 5.70 14.72 4.17
CA ALA A 134 5.08 14.64 5.49
C ALA A 134 5.11 13.22 6.09
N VAL A 135 5.29 12.20 5.25
CA VAL A 135 5.36 10.77 5.63
C VAL A 135 6.71 10.18 5.23
N ASN A 136 7.17 9.16 5.95
CA ASN A 136 8.34 8.40 5.55
C ASN A 136 8.07 7.59 4.27
N VAL A 137 9.11 7.32 3.49
CA VAL A 137 9.00 6.63 2.20
C VAL A 137 9.97 5.46 2.16
N ALA A 138 9.44 4.25 1.94
CA ALA A 138 10.20 3.07 1.55
C ALA A 138 9.78 2.69 0.13
N ALA A 139 10.70 2.23 -0.72
CA ALA A 139 10.39 2.03 -2.14
C ALA A 139 10.88 0.68 -2.68
N LEU A 140 9.99 0.04 -3.43
CA LEU A 140 10.24 -1.11 -4.28
C LEU A 140 10.65 -0.63 -5.69
N VAL A 141 11.27 -1.52 -6.46
CA VAL A 141 11.52 -1.33 -7.89
C VAL A 141 10.45 -2.06 -8.69
N GLY A 142 9.84 -1.38 -9.66
CA GLY A 142 8.83 -1.98 -10.53
C GLY A 142 9.42 -2.77 -11.69
N HIS A 143 8.99 -4.01 -11.88
CA HIS A 143 9.37 -4.83 -13.04
C HIS A 143 8.97 -4.24 -14.40
N THR A 144 7.79 -3.64 -14.53
CA THR A 144 7.37 -2.93 -15.75
C THR A 144 8.30 -1.74 -16.04
N ALA A 145 8.76 -1.02 -15.01
CA ALA A 145 9.73 0.06 -15.19
C ALA A 145 11.07 -0.46 -15.74
N LEU A 146 11.56 -1.58 -15.21
CA LEU A 146 12.77 -2.25 -15.73
C LEU A 146 12.59 -2.69 -17.19
N ARG A 147 11.46 -3.35 -17.51
CA ARG A 147 11.14 -3.76 -18.90
C ARG A 147 11.09 -2.55 -19.83
N ASN A 148 10.43 -1.47 -19.43
CA ASN A 148 10.33 -0.23 -20.21
C ASN A 148 11.71 0.36 -20.55
N ASN A 149 12.67 0.31 -19.62
CA ASN A 149 14.00 0.87 -19.84
C ASN A 149 14.80 0.05 -20.87
N HIS A 150 14.65 -1.27 -20.85
CA HIS A 150 15.54 -2.18 -21.57
C HIS A 150 14.93 -2.82 -22.83
N MET A 151 13.60 -2.90 -22.92
CA MET A 151 12.91 -3.49 -24.05
C MET A 151 12.43 -2.44 -25.04
N ASP A 152 12.42 -2.79 -26.32
CA ASP A 152 11.85 -1.95 -27.38
C ASP A 152 10.31 -2.04 -27.45
N ARG A 153 9.76 -3.20 -27.09
CA ARG A 153 8.31 -3.47 -27.04
C ARG A 153 8.00 -4.39 -25.85
N LEU A 154 6.86 -4.16 -25.20
CA LEU A 154 6.46 -4.83 -23.96
C LEU A 154 5.50 -6.03 -24.18
N ASP A 155 5.04 -6.24 -25.41
CA ASP A 155 4.10 -7.27 -25.85
C ASP A 155 4.77 -8.62 -26.18
N ARG A 156 5.90 -8.92 -25.54
CA ARG A 156 6.68 -10.15 -25.73
C ARG A 156 7.49 -10.50 -24.49
N SER A 157 8.00 -11.72 -24.38
CA SER A 157 8.99 -12.05 -23.34
C SER A 157 10.32 -11.31 -23.58
N ALA A 158 11.03 -11.00 -22.49
CA ALA A 158 12.36 -10.39 -22.59
C ALA A 158 13.39 -11.40 -23.13
N THR A 159 14.31 -10.92 -23.95
CA THR A 159 15.49 -11.68 -24.35
C THR A 159 16.44 -11.82 -23.16
N ARG A 160 17.35 -12.79 -23.23
CA ARG A 160 18.33 -13.00 -22.15
C ARG A 160 19.15 -11.74 -21.84
N ASP A 161 19.58 -11.01 -22.86
CA ASP A 161 20.38 -9.79 -22.68
C ASP A 161 19.58 -8.67 -22.01
N GLU A 162 18.31 -8.53 -22.36
CA GLU A 162 17.39 -7.60 -21.69
C GLU A 162 17.18 -7.98 -20.21
N VAL A 163 16.99 -9.27 -19.92
CA VAL A 163 16.90 -9.75 -18.52
C VAL A 163 18.18 -9.45 -17.75
N MET A 164 19.35 -9.67 -18.34
CA MET A 164 20.62 -9.35 -17.67
C MET A 164 20.77 -7.85 -17.43
N ALA A 165 20.33 -7.00 -18.35
CA ALA A 165 20.34 -5.55 -18.17
C ALA A 165 19.38 -5.11 -17.05
N MET A 166 18.16 -5.66 -17.03
CA MET A 166 17.19 -5.43 -15.94
C MET A 166 17.74 -5.87 -14.57
N ARG A 167 18.43 -7.02 -14.50
CA ARG A 167 19.07 -7.51 -13.27
C ARG A 167 20.14 -6.54 -12.77
N GLU A 168 20.95 -5.98 -13.66
CA GLU A 168 21.99 -5.03 -13.27
C GLU A 168 21.40 -3.72 -12.75
N GLN A 169 20.36 -3.21 -13.41
CA GLN A 169 19.65 -2.02 -12.94
C GLN A 169 18.93 -2.28 -11.60
N LEU A 170 18.39 -3.48 -11.39
CA LEU A 170 17.81 -3.89 -10.10
C LEU A 170 18.88 -3.94 -9.00
N ARG A 171 20.09 -4.46 -9.27
CA ARG A 171 21.22 -4.42 -8.31
C ARG A 171 21.59 -3.00 -7.92
N GLU A 172 21.68 -2.09 -8.89
CA GLU A 172 21.97 -0.68 -8.63
C GLU A 172 20.95 -0.09 -7.66
N ALA A 173 19.65 -0.33 -7.89
CA ALA A 173 18.61 0.17 -7.01
C ALA A 173 18.64 -0.45 -5.61
N LEU A 174 18.86 -1.76 -5.49
CA LEU A 174 18.97 -2.46 -4.21
C LEU A 174 20.21 -2.02 -3.40
N ALA A 175 21.31 -1.68 -4.08
CA ALA A 175 22.50 -1.10 -3.47
C ALA A 175 22.24 0.32 -2.92
N HIS A 176 21.33 1.07 -3.54
CA HIS A 176 20.87 2.39 -3.07
C HIS A 176 19.67 2.31 -2.11
N GLY A 177 19.37 1.13 -1.58
CA GLY A 177 18.44 0.95 -0.48
C GLY A 177 17.00 0.64 -0.88
N ALA A 178 16.72 0.32 -2.15
CA ALA A 178 15.42 -0.25 -2.50
C ALA A 178 15.15 -1.49 -1.64
N ILE A 179 13.90 -1.64 -1.18
CA ILE A 179 13.53 -2.72 -0.26
C ILE A 179 13.18 -4.02 -0.98
N GLY A 180 12.96 -3.98 -2.30
CA GLY A 180 12.53 -5.15 -3.06
C GLY A 180 12.16 -4.87 -4.50
N LEU A 181 11.61 -5.90 -5.15
CA LEU A 181 11.05 -5.88 -6.51
C LEU A 181 9.54 -6.09 -6.42
N SER A 182 8.78 -5.37 -7.23
CA SER A 182 7.37 -5.62 -7.47
C SER A 182 7.11 -6.08 -8.89
N THR A 183 6.08 -6.90 -9.10
CA THR A 183 5.56 -7.26 -10.44
C THR A 183 4.08 -6.97 -10.56
N GLY A 184 3.62 -6.76 -11.80
CA GLY A 184 2.21 -6.60 -12.16
C GLY A 184 1.87 -7.45 -13.36
N LEU A 185 1.81 -8.77 -13.15
CA LEU A 185 1.79 -9.74 -14.23
C LEU A 185 0.43 -9.84 -14.94
N ALA A 186 -0.61 -9.16 -14.43
CA ALA A 186 -1.90 -9.04 -15.11
C ALA A 186 -1.90 -7.99 -16.23
N TYR A 187 -0.99 -7.01 -16.17
CA TYR A 187 -1.01 -5.86 -17.09
C TYR A 187 -0.42 -6.21 -18.46
N GLY A 188 -0.93 -5.59 -19.52
CA GLY A 188 -0.45 -5.82 -20.88
C GLY A 188 1.06 -5.56 -21.06
N SER A 189 1.64 -4.67 -20.25
CA SER A 189 3.08 -4.36 -20.24
C SER A 189 3.98 -5.48 -19.70
N ALA A 190 3.42 -6.45 -18.98
CA ALA A 190 4.17 -7.50 -18.29
C ALA A 190 3.54 -8.90 -18.36
N ILE A 191 2.34 -9.05 -18.94
CA ILE A 191 1.64 -10.35 -19.03
C ILE A 191 2.41 -11.37 -19.88
N GLU A 192 3.26 -10.91 -20.79
CA GLU A 192 4.15 -11.75 -21.63
C GLU A 192 5.48 -12.08 -20.96
N ALA A 193 5.75 -11.56 -19.75
CA ALA A 193 6.87 -12.00 -18.93
C ALA A 193 6.62 -13.44 -18.47
N ASP A 194 7.46 -14.36 -18.91
CA ASP A 194 7.39 -15.73 -18.42
C ASP A 194 7.92 -15.82 -16.98
N THR A 195 7.59 -16.91 -16.29
CA THR A 195 8.04 -17.13 -14.91
C THR A 195 9.57 -17.21 -14.80
N ALA A 196 10.28 -17.58 -15.87
CA ALA A 196 11.74 -17.69 -15.86
C ALA A 196 12.41 -16.31 -15.84
N GLU A 197 11.89 -15.34 -16.58
CA GLU A 197 12.26 -13.92 -16.54
C GLU A 197 12.18 -13.40 -15.09
N VAL A 198 11.03 -13.61 -14.44
CA VAL A 198 10.81 -13.12 -13.07
C VAL A 198 11.70 -13.86 -12.06
N LYS A 199 11.91 -15.17 -12.21
CA LYS A 199 12.85 -15.93 -11.36
C LYS A 199 14.27 -15.38 -11.43
N LEU A 200 14.76 -15.07 -12.64
CA LEU A 200 16.10 -14.51 -12.83
C LEU A 200 16.24 -13.12 -12.17
N LEU A 201 15.19 -12.30 -12.17
CA LEU A 201 15.19 -11.02 -11.43
C LEU A 201 15.12 -11.24 -9.92
N ALA A 202 14.25 -12.14 -9.46
CA ALA A 202 14.07 -12.44 -8.05
C ALA A 202 15.33 -13.00 -7.39
N GLU A 203 16.18 -13.76 -8.10
CA GLU A 203 17.48 -14.21 -7.62
C GLU A 203 18.38 -13.06 -7.11
N VAL A 204 18.26 -11.88 -7.71
CA VAL A 204 19.04 -10.70 -7.29
C VAL A 204 18.64 -10.26 -5.87
N LEU A 205 17.38 -10.45 -5.47
CA LEU A 205 16.87 -10.03 -4.16
C LEU A 205 17.55 -10.77 -3.01
N ASP A 206 17.93 -12.04 -3.24
CA ASP A 206 18.63 -12.89 -2.27
C ASP A 206 19.98 -12.28 -1.86
N GLU A 207 20.70 -11.70 -2.83
CA GLU A 207 22.01 -11.05 -2.65
C GLU A 207 21.93 -9.90 -1.63
N PHE A 208 20.75 -9.28 -1.49
CA PHE A 208 20.52 -8.10 -0.65
C PHE A 208 19.59 -8.35 0.54
N GLY A 209 19.04 -9.57 0.70
CA GLY A 209 18.00 -9.86 1.70
C GLY A 209 16.75 -8.98 1.50
N ALA A 210 16.34 -8.77 0.25
CA ALA A 210 15.20 -7.95 -0.14
C ALA A 210 13.91 -8.79 -0.31
N LEU A 211 12.75 -8.15 -0.49
CA LEU A 211 11.48 -8.86 -0.68
C LEU A 211 10.94 -8.82 -2.12
N TYR A 212 10.08 -9.78 -2.44
CA TYR A 212 9.29 -9.82 -3.65
C TYR A 212 7.83 -9.44 -3.35
N THR A 213 7.25 -8.54 -4.13
CA THR A 213 5.81 -8.21 -4.06
C THR A 213 5.17 -8.43 -5.43
N THR A 214 3.90 -8.79 -5.47
CA THR A 214 3.27 -9.09 -6.75
C THR A 214 1.78 -8.82 -6.78
N HIS A 215 1.38 -8.04 -7.78
CA HIS A 215 0.05 -8.13 -8.37
C HIS A 215 0.06 -9.36 -9.27
N LEU A 216 -0.72 -10.36 -8.87
CA LEU A 216 -0.77 -11.69 -9.48
C LEU A 216 -1.14 -11.62 -10.97
N ARG A 217 -0.67 -12.60 -11.75
CA ARG A 217 -1.04 -12.71 -13.18
C ARG A 217 -2.55 -12.81 -13.42
N SER A 218 -3.28 -13.36 -12.46
CA SER A 218 -4.74 -13.39 -12.46
C SER A 218 -5.27 -13.30 -11.04
N GLU A 219 -6.32 -12.51 -10.86
CA GLU A 219 -7.15 -12.46 -9.65
C GLU A 219 -8.56 -13.07 -9.91
N PHE A 220 -8.76 -13.65 -11.09
CA PHE A 220 -10.01 -14.25 -11.55
C PHE A 220 -9.98 -15.78 -11.41
N ALA A 221 -10.45 -16.51 -12.44
CA ALA A 221 -10.57 -17.96 -12.41
C ALA A 221 -9.23 -18.67 -12.09
N ALA A 222 -8.12 -18.17 -12.64
CA ALA A 222 -6.78 -18.76 -12.54
C ALA A 222 -5.95 -18.25 -11.34
N ILE A 223 -6.59 -17.73 -10.30
CA ILE A 223 -5.89 -17.14 -9.15
C ILE A 223 -5.02 -18.16 -8.39
N LEU A 224 -5.43 -19.42 -8.29
CA LEU A 224 -4.67 -20.43 -7.55
C LEU A 224 -3.36 -20.79 -8.27
N GLU A 225 -3.38 -20.81 -9.59
CA GLU A 225 -2.22 -20.97 -10.46
C GLU A 225 -1.31 -19.75 -10.37
N ALA A 226 -1.87 -18.53 -10.41
CA ALA A 226 -1.10 -17.29 -10.28
C ALA A 226 -0.43 -17.18 -8.89
N MET A 227 -1.11 -17.60 -7.82
CA MET A 227 -0.48 -17.71 -6.49
C MET A 227 0.63 -18.75 -6.46
N GLN A 228 0.44 -19.91 -7.13
CA GLN A 228 1.50 -20.91 -7.21
C GLN A 228 2.72 -20.36 -7.93
N GLU A 229 2.53 -19.62 -9.03
CA GLU A 229 3.62 -18.94 -9.74
C GLU A 229 4.39 -18.00 -8.79
N ALA A 230 3.69 -17.13 -8.05
CA ALA A 230 4.32 -16.23 -7.09
C ALA A 230 5.12 -16.98 -6.02
N PHE A 231 4.58 -18.07 -5.50
CA PHE A 231 5.23 -18.91 -4.49
C PHE A 231 6.45 -19.64 -5.05
N ASP A 232 6.38 -20.15 -6.27
CA ASP A 232 7.50 -20.83 -6.92
C ASP A 232 8.65 -19.85 -7.25
N ILE A 233 8.34 -18.60 -7.63
CA ILE A 233 9.33 -17.54 -7.81
C ILE A 233 10.05 -17.24 -6.49
N ALA A 234 9.27 -17.02 -5.43
CA ALA A 234 9.81 -16.68 -4.11
C ALA A 234 10.66 -17.81 -3.52
N LEU A 235 10.20 -19.06 -3.65
CA LEU A 235 10.93 -20.24 -3.19
C LEU A 235 12.23 -20.43 -3.95
N HIS A 236 12.20 -20.27 -5.29
CA HIS A 236 13.39 -20.34 -6.15
C HIS A 236 14.45 -19.32 -5.72
N ALA A 237 14.03 -18.08 -5.49
CA ALA A 237 14.91 -17.00 -5.09
C ALA A 237 15.24 -16.98 -3.58
N ARG A 238 14.59 -17.80 -2.75
CA ARG A 238 14.75 -17.84 -1.29
C ARG A 238 14.45 -16.49 -0.62
N VAL A 239 13.42 -15.79 -1.10
CA VAL A 239 13.01 -14.47 -0.59
C VAL A 239 11.58 -14.46 -0.08
N PRO A 240 11.20 -13.53 0.81
CA PRO A 240 9.82 -13.35 1.21
C PRO A 240 8.96 -12.86 0.04
N VAL A 241 7.69 -13.28 0.03
CA VAL A 241 6.69 -12.79 -0.92
C VAL A 241 5.49 -12.15 -0.24
N VAL A 242 5.08 -11.00 -0.76
CA VAL A 242 3.82 -10.35 -0.42
C VAL A 242 2.91 -10.35 -1.64
N VAL A 243 1.76 -11.03 -1.52
CA VAL A 243 0.70 -10.97 -2.54
C VAL A 243 -0.08 -9.68 -2.33
N SER A 244 0.02 -8.78 -3.30
CA SER A 244 -0.62 -7.47 -3.25
C SER A 244 -2.14 -7.59 -3.34
N HIS A 245 -2.84 -6.71 -2.61
CA HIS A 245 -4.28 -6.44 -2.70
C HIS A 245 -5.14 -7.70 -2.97
N LEU A 246 -4.94 -8.73 -2.14
CA LEU A 246 -5.46 -10.07 -2.38
C LEU A 246 -6.98 -10.05 -2.49
N LYS A 247 -7.51 -10.52 -3.63
CA LYS A 247 -8.95 -10.55 -3.92
C LYS A 247 -9.31 -11.69 -4.85
N CYS A 248 -10.59 -12.04 -4.89
CA CYS A 248 -11.19 -12.85 -5.96
C CYS A 248 -12.10 -11.95 -6.80
N ALA A 249 -11.64 -11.57 -8.00
CA ALA A 249 -12.35 -10.66 -8.89
C ALA A 249 -13.32 -11.40 -9.81
N GLY A 250 -14.45 -10.76 -10.11
CA GLY A 250 -15.52 -11.25 -10.98
C GLY A 250 -16.55 -12.10 -10.24
N ALA A 251 -17.83 -11.96 -10.62
CA ALA A 251 -18.96 -12.57 -9.90
C ALA A 251 -18.84 -14.10 -9.79
N GLY A 252 -18.32 -14.76 -10.84
CA GLY A 252 -18.05 -16.20 -10.84
C GLY A 252 -16.97 -16.67 -9.85
N ASN A 253 -16.21 -15.78 -9.22
CA ASN A 253 -15.15 -16.12 -8.27
C ASN A 253 -15.48 -15.76 -6.80
N TRP A 254 -16.64 -15.17 -6.54
CA TRP A 254 -17.03 -14.80 -5.19
C TRP A 254 -17.14 -16.04 -4.27
N GLY A 255 -16.62 -15.91 -3.05
CA GLY A 255 -16.53 -17.01 -2.08
C GLY A 255 -15.23 -17.82 -2.17
N ARG A 256 -14.48 -17.73 -3.28
CA ARG A 256 -13.23 -18.49 -3.48
C ARG A 256 -12.08 -18.01 -2.62
N THR A 257 -12.22 -16.90 -1.88
CA THR A 257 -11.21 -16.51 -0.88
C THR A 257 -10.95 -17.60 0.16
N LYS A 258 -11.89 -18.51 0.38
CA LYS A 258 -11.67 -19.72 1.21
C LYS A 258 -10.52 -20.59 0.67
N GLU A 259 -10.50 -20.83 -0.65
CA GLU A 259 -9.46 -21.63 -1.32
C GLU A 259 -8.12 -20.88 -1.32
N VAL A 260 -8.18 -19.60 -1.65
CA VAL A 260 -7.02 -18.70 -1.76
C VAL A 260 -6.33 -18.56 -0.40
N LEU A 261 -7.07 -18.30 0.68
CA LEU A 261 -6.51 -18.18 2.02
C LEU A 261 -5.97 -19.51 2.54
N PHE A 262 -6.66 -20.63 2.26
CA PHE A 262 -6.12 -21.96 2.56
C PHE A 262 -4.77 -22.20 1.85
N LYS A 263 -4.64 -21.79 0.59
CA LYS A 263 -3.39 -21.89 -0.16
C LYS A 263 -2.30 -20.98 0.42
N LEU A 264 -2.63 -19.73 0.77
CA LEU A 264 -1.73 -18.75 1.38
C LEU A 264 -1.16 -19.27 2.70
N GLU A 265 -2.01 -19.78 3.59
CA GLU A 265 -1.60 -20.28 4.90
C GLU A 265 -0.75 -21.55 4.80
N ASN A 266 -1.08 -22.46 3.88
CA ASN A 266 -0.25 -23.64 3.63
C ASN A 266 1.13 -23.28 3.10
N ALA A 267 1.22 -22.31 2.18
CA ALA A 267 2.51 -21.82 1.70
C ALA A 267 3.29 -21.16 2.85
N GLY A 268 2.62 -20.39 3.72
CA GLY A 268 3.20 -19.74 4.90
C GLY A 268 3.78 -20.71 5.95
N ARG A 269 3.49 -22.01 5.89
CA ARG A 269 4.13 -23.04 6.73
C ARG A 269 5.51 -23.45 6.24
N MET A 270 5.79 -23.23 4.94
CA MET A 270 7.01 -23.71 4.28
C MET A 270 7.95 -22.56 3.87
N GLN A 271 7.40 -21.36 3.68
CA GLN A 271 8.14 -20.19 3.22
C GLN A 271 7.53 -18.89 3.76
N HIS A 272 8.27 -17.79 3.59
CA HIS A 272 7.87 -16.46 4.04
C HIS A 272 6.84 -15.84 3.08
N VAL A 273 5.56 -15.93 3.46
CA VAL A 273 4.43 -15.43 2.67
C VAL A 273 3.57 -14.47 3.50
N GLY A 274 3.13 -13.38 2.88
CA GLY A 274 2.14 -12.45 3.40
C GLY A 274 1.24 -11.92 2.28
N CYS A 275 0.25 -11.13 2.66
CA CYS A 275 -0.53 -10.35 1.71
C CYS A 275 -0.96 -9.02 2.31
N ASP A 276 -1.47 -8.13 1.46
CA ASP A 276 -2.20 -6.95 1.89
C ASP A 276 -3.59 -6.93 1.25
N CYS A 277 -4.50 -6.14 1.80
CA CYS A 277 -5.77 -5.80 1.17
C CYS A 277 -6.24 -4.41 1.58
N TYR A 278 -7.05 -3.79 0.72
CA TYR A 278 -7.80 -2.58 1.03
C TYR A 278 -9.24 -2.95 1.46
N PRO A 279 -9.86 -2.16 2.34
CA PRO A 279 -11.13 -2.52 3.00
C PRO A 279 -12.38 -2.13 2.17
N TYR A 280 -12.41 -2.48 0.89
CA TYR A 280 -13.51 -2.16 -0.03
C TYR A 280 -13.79 -3.32 -0.99
N SER A 281 -15.06 -3.53 -1.33
CA SER A 281 -15.54 -4.54 -2.29
C SER A 281 -15.57 -4.05 -3.75
N ALA A 282 -14.90 -2.94 -4.04
CA ALA A 282 -14.64 -2.48 -5.40
C ALA A 282 -13.15 -2.25 -5.64
N SER A 283 -12.68 -2.54 -6.87
CA SER A 283 -11.32 -2.25 -7.33
C SER A 283 -11.33 -1.00 -8.22
N SER A 284 -10.15 -0.43 -8.47
CA SER A 284 -9.99 0.75 -9.33
C SER A 284 -8.73 0.63 -10.17
N SER A 285 -8.85 0.92 -11.47
CA SER A 285 -7.72 0.97 -12.40
C SER A 285 -8.12 1.71 -13.69
N THR A 286 -7.32 1.59 -14.75
CA THR A 286 -7.73 2.02 -16.09
C THR A 286 -8.95 1.22 -16.58
N LEU A 287 -9.75 1.83 -17.46
CA LEU A 287 -10.90 1.17 -18.09
C LEU A 287 -10.39 0.06 -19.02
N ASP A 288 -10.49 -1.19 -18.58
CA ASP A 288 -10.02 -2.39 -19.27
C ASP A 288 -11.19 -3.08 -19.97
N LEU A 289 -11.11 -3.15 -21.30
CA LEU A 289 -12.14 -3.78 -22.13
C LEU A 289 -12.36 -5.26 -21.78
N LYS A 290 -11.36 -5.95 -21.22
CA LYS A 290 -11.49 -7.36 -20.79
C LYS A 290 -12.38 -7.53 -19.55
N GLN A 291 -12.58 -6.47 -18.78
CA GLN A 291 -13.41 -6.47 -17.57
C GLN A 291 -14.81 -5.91 -17.81
N VAL A 292 -15.14 -5.48 -19.03
CA VAL A 292 -16.47 -4.95 -19.37
C VAL A 292 -17.49 -6.08 -19.39
N THR A 293 -18.40 -6.04 -18.41
CA THR A 293 -19.46 -7.03 -18.21
C THR A 293 -20.69 -6.36 -17.58
N ASP A 294 -21.86 -7.00 -17.71
CA ASP A 294 -23.11 -6.62 -17.04
C ASP A 294 -23.34 -7.39 -15.73
N GLU A 295 -22.44 -8.30 -15.35
CA GLU A 295 -22.52 -9.09 -14.10
C GLU A 295 -22.35 -8.25 -12.83
N PHE A 296 -21.71 -7.09 -12.94
CA PHE A 296 -21.51 -6.15 -11.83
C PHE A 296 -21.41 -4.72 -12.35
N ASP A 297 -21.54 -3.78 -11.43
CA ASP A 297 -21.47 -2.36 -11.74
C ASP A 297 -20.04 -1.90 -12.09
N ILE A 298 -19.94 -1.02 -13.09
CA ILE A 298 -18.70 -0.35 -13.49
C ILE A 298 -18.98 1.15 -13.52
N ASP A 299 -18.33 1.91 -12.65
CA ASP A 299 -18.45 3.37 -12.59
C ASP A 299 -17.24 4.02 -13.30
N ILE A 300 -17.49 4.96 -14.21
CA ILE A 300 -16.42 5.69 -14.90
C ILE A 300 -15.88 6.79 -13.99
N THR A 301 -14.59 6.78 -13.68
CA THR A 301 -13.95 7.81 -12.83
C THR A 301 -13.51 9.03 -13.64
N TRP A 302 -12.94 8.79 -14.82
CA TRP A 302 -12.55 9.81 -15.79
C TRP A 302 -12.57 9.23 -17.20
N SER A 303 -12.68 10.10 -18.21
CA SER A 303 -12.52 9.78 -19.61
C SER A 303 -11.94 11.00 -20.32
N VAL A 304 -10.89 10.80 -21.11
CA VAL A 304 -10.28 11.88 -21.91
C VAL A 304 -11.23 12.35 -23.03
N PRO A 305 -11.78 11.46 -23.88
CA PRO A 305 -12.67 11.89 -24.96
C PRO A 305 -14.05 12.34 -24.47
N HIS A 306 -14.50 11.86 -23.30
CA HIS A 306 -15.83 12.13 -22.77
C HIS A 306 -15.84 12.49 -21.27
N PRO A 307 -15.24 13.64 -20.86
CA PRO A 307 -15.15 14.03 -19.46
C PRO A 307 -16.52 14.20 -18.77
N GLU A 308 -17.57 14.50 -19.53
CA GLU A 308 -18.94 14.65 -19.05
C GLU A 308 -19.57 13.35 -18.53
N GLN A 309 -18.98 12.19 -18.88
CA GLN A 309 -19.48 10.88 -18.45
C GLN A 309 -18.88 10.40 -17.12
N ALA A 310 -17.96 11.18 -16.52
CA ALA A 310 -17.43 10.86 -15.20
C ALA A 310 -18.54 10.74 -14.14
N ARG A 311 -18.40 9.79 -13.22
CA ARG A 311 -19.35 9.42 -12.15
C ARG A 311 -20.64 8.78 -12.64
N ARG A 312 -20.66 8.27 -13.86
CA ARG A 312 -21.79 7.50 -14.39
C ARG A 312 -21.43 6.03 -14.49
N LYS A 313 -22.44 5.18 -14.29
CA LYS A 313 -22.36 3.76 -14.60
C LYS A 313 -22.15 3.57 -16.09
N LEU A 314 -21.22 2.70 -16.48
CA LEU A 314 -20.98 2.33 -17.88
C LEU A 314 -22.28 1.84 -18.56
N SER A 315 -23.11 1.09 -17.84
CA SER A 315 -24.42 0.62 -18.32
C SER A 315 -25.39 1.76 -18.65
N ALA A 316 -25.43 2.81 -17.83
CA ALA A 316 -26.25 3.98 -18.09
C ALA A 316 -25.73 4.80 -19.30
N ILE A 317 -24.41 4.93 -19.44
CA ILE A 317 -23.80 5.59 -20.60
C ILE A 317 -24.12 4.80 -21.88
N ALA A 318 -23.96 3.48 -21.85
CA ALA A 318 -24.26 2.60 -22.99
C ALA A 318 -25.74 2.69 -23.42
N ALA A 319 -26.65 2.74 -22.45
CA ALA A 319 -28.08 2.92 -22.69
C ALA A 319 -28.38 4.27 -23.35
N ASP A 320 -27.83 5.38 -22.83
CA ASP A 320 -28.01 6.72 -23.39
C ASP A 320 -27.46 6.84 -24.81
N TRP A 321 -26.30 6.24 -25.06
CA TRP A 321 -25.67 6.22 -26.39
C TRP A 321 -26.30 5.20 -27.34
N ASN A 322 -27.22 4.36 -26.84
CA ASN A 322 -27.87 3.27 -27.57
C ASN A 322 -26.86 2.35 -28.27
N VAL A 323 -25.86 1.89 -27.51
CA VAL A 323 -24.81 0.98 -27.98
C VAL A 323 -24.56 -0.15 -26.99
N PRO A 324 -23.98 -1.28 -27.42
CA PRO A 324 -23.49 -2.31 -26.51
C PRO A 324 -22.50 -1.76 -25.48
N LEU A 325 -22.44 -2.39 -24.30
CA LEU A 325 -21.58 -1.99 -23.19
C LEU A 325 -20.09 -1.86 -23.60
N LEU A 326 -19.60 -2.84 -24.37
CA LEU A 326 -18.23 -2.86 -24.88
C LEU A 326 -17.94 -1.73 -25.85
N ASP A 327 -18.93 -1.32 -26.67
CA ASP A 327 -18.77 -0.21 -27.60
C ASP A 327 -18.78 1.13 -26.88
N ALA A 328 -19.57 1.29 -25.82
CA ALA A 328 -19.48 2.45 -24.94
C ALA A 328 -18.10 2.53 -24.28
N ALA A 329 -17.59 1.41 -23.74
CA ALA A 329 -16.27 1.37 -23.11
C ALA A 329 -15.14 1.77 -24.07
N ARG A 330 -15.17 1.27 -25.32
CA ARG A 330 -14.21 1.65 -26.37
C ARG A 330 -14.22 3.15 -26.66
N ARG A 331 -15.41 3.77 -26.71
CA ARG A 331 -15.55 5.21 -26.95
C ARG A 331 -15.01 6.04 -25.77
N LEU A 332 -15.12 5.54 -24.55
CA LEU A 332 -14.64 6.22 -23.34
C LEU A 332 -13.11 6.17 -23.20
N GLN A 333 -12.44 5.18 -23.77
CA GLN A 333 -10.98 5.04 -23.64
C GLN A 333 -10.19 6.18 -24.33
N PRO A 334 -9.08 6.65 -23.74
CA PRO A 334 -8.55 6.26 -22.43
C PRO A 334 -9.41 6.84 -21.29
N ALA A 335 -9.66 5.99 -20.29
CA ALA A 335 -10.53 6.25 -19.15
C ALA A 335 -10.05 5.48 -17.92
N GLY A 336 -10.54 5.89 -16.74
CA GLY A 336 -10.44 5.16 -15.49
C GLY A 336 -11.80 4.62 -15.06
N ALA A 337 -11.81 3.55 -14.26
CA ALA A 337 -13.03 2.94 -13.77
C ALA A 337 -12.88 2.35 -12.37
N VAL A 338 -14.00 2.32 -11.65
CA VAL A 338 -14.21 1.52 -10.44
C VAL A 338 -15.04 0.29 -10.82
N TYR A 339 -14.55 -0.89 -10.47
CA TYR A 339 -15.22 -2.17 -10.74
C TYR A 339 -15.75 -2.74 -9.43
N HIS A 340 -17.06 -2.93 -9.31
CA HIS A 340 -17.70 -3.58 -8.16
C HIS A 340 -17.60 -5.11 -8.26
N ASN A 341 -16.38 -5.59 -8.53
CA ASN A 341 -16.09 -6.95 -8.93
C ASN A 341 -15.72 -7.89 -7.78
N MET A 342 -15.82 -7.46 -6.52
CA MET A 342 -15.56 -8.28 -5.33
C MET A 342 -16.81 -8.36 -4.45
N HIS A 343 -16.88 -9.41 -3.63
CA HIS A 343 -17.92 -9.56 -2.62
C HIS A 343 -17.44 -9.10 -1.23
N GLU A 344 -18.30 -8.43 -0.48
CA GLU A 344 -17.96 -7.92 0.87
C GLU A 344 -17.50 -9.02 1.83
N ASP A 345 -18.14 -10.20 1.80
CA ASP A 345 -17.73 -11.33 2.65
C ASP A 345 -16.33 -11.87 2.29
N ASP A 346 -15.89 -11.73 1.04
CA ASP A 346 -14.53 -12.09 0.63
C ASP A 346 -13.52 -11.09 1.21
N VAL A 347 -13.81 -9.79 1.13
CA VAL A 347 -12.98 -8.72 1.72
C VAL A 347 -12.85 -8.93 3.23
N ARG A 348 -13.95 -9.25 3.93
CA ARG A 348 -13.94 -9.58 5.36
C ARG A 348 -13.05 -10.78 5.68
N ARG A 349 -13.18 -11.88 4.92
CA ARG A 349 -12.34 -13.08 5.10
C ARG A 349 -10.86 -12.76 4.93
N VAL A 350 -10.50 -11.98 3.91
CA VAL A 350 -9.11 -11.60 3.66
C VAL A 350 -8.61 -10.67 4.77
N LEU A 351 -9.35 -9.63 5.14
CA LEU A 351 -9.00 -8.71 6.24
C LEU A 351 -8.76 -9.44 7.56
N SER A 352 -9.62 -10.42 7.90
CA SER A 352 -9.49 -11.21 9.13
C SER A 352 -8.28 -12.16 9.13
N ASN A 353 -7.71 -12.50 7.98
CA ASN A 353 -6.60 -13.45 7.96
C ASN A 353 -5.35 -12.86 8.66
N ARG A 354 -4.70 -13.66 9.49
CA ARG A 354 -3.52 -13.26 10.29
C ARG A 354 -2.30 -12.83 9.46
N LEU A 355 -2.24 -13.21 8.19
CA LEU A 355 -1.15 -12.86 7.27
C LEU A 355 -1.40 -11.56 6.50
N THR A 356 -2.61 -10.99 6.64
CA THR A 356 -3.07 -9.81 5.91
C THR A 356 -2.67 -8.53 6.63
N MET A 357 -1.93 -7.69 5.91
CA MET A 357 -1.69 -6.28 6.23
C MET A 357 -2.75 -5.39 5.58
N VAL A 358 -2.78 -4.11 5.97
CA VAL A 358 -3.62 -3.09 5.34
C VAL A 358 -2.79 -2.25 4.37
N GLY A 359 -3.19 -2.24 3.10
CA GLY A 359 -2.66 -1.34 2.06
C GLY A 359 -3.80 -0.56 1.45
N SER A 360 -3.64 0.74 1.19
CA SER A 360 -4.72 1.57 0.65
C SER A 360 -4.98 1.33 -0.83
N ASP A 361 -3.93 1.05 -1.60
CA ASP A 361 -3.94 1.02 -3.07
C ASP A 361 -4.49 2.34 -3.66
N GLY A 362 -4.27 3.46 -2.96
CA GLY A 362 -4.70 4.78 -3.42
C GLY A 362 -4.03 5.19 -4.73
N LEU A 363 -4.82 5.72 -5.67
CA LEU A 363 -4.34 6.30 -6.94
C LEU A 363 -4.44 7.83 -6.87
N PRO A 364 -3.39 8.52 -6.40
CA PRO A 364 -3.44 9.96 -6.10
C PRO A 364 -3.57 10.87 -7.32
N ASN A 365 -3.24 10.38 -8.52
CA ASN A 365 -3.32 11.17 -9.76
C ASN A 365 -4.69 11.07 -10.44
N ASP A 366 -5.59 10.21 -9.96
CA ASP A 366 -6.95 10.13 -10.48
C ASP A 366 -7.73 11.41 -10.08
N PRO A 367 -8.34 12.14 -11.04
CA PRO A 367 -9.14 13.33 -10.73
C PRO A 367 -10.34 13.03 -9.82
N MET A 368 -10.86 11.81 -9.91
CA MET A 368 -11.94 11.27 -9.10
C MET A 368 -11.50 9.90 -8.56
N PRO A 369 -10.69 9.87 -7.49
CA PRO A 369 -10.07 8.64 -7.03
C PRO A 369 -11.10 7.70 -6.38
N HIS A 370 -10.75 6.43 -6.25
CA HIS A 370 -11.47 5.52 -5.36
C HIS A 370 -11.34 5.99 -3.89
N PRO A 371 -12.40 5.91 -3.05
CA PRO A 371 -12.39 6.42 -1.66
C PRO A 371 -11.31 5.80 -0.77
N ARG A 372 -10.78 4.63 -1.16
CA ARG A 372 -9.62 3.97 -0.52
C ARG A 372 -8.40 4.89 -0.35
N LEU A 373 -8.20 5.86 -1.25
CA LEU A 373 -7.12 6.85 -1.13
C LEU A 373 -7.22 7.68 0.16
N TRP A 374 -8.43 7.88 0.68
CA TRP A 374 -8.71 8.79 1.81
C TRP A 374 -9.33 8.11 3.03
N GLY A 375 -9.74 6.85 2.92
CA GLY A 375 -10.52 6.18 3.97
C GLY A 375 -10.05 4.79 4.39
N ALA A 376 -9.05 4.18 3.75
CA ALA A 376 -8.66 2.79 4.04
C ALA A 376 -8.40 2.52 5.53
N PHE A 377 -7.49 3.25 6.19
CA PHE A 377 -7.12 2.94 7.58
C PHE A 377 -8.26 3.23 8.57
N PRO A 378 -8.93 4.40 8.52
CA PRO A 378 -10.05 4.71 9.41
C PRO A 378 -11.27 3.81 9.19
N ARG A 379 -11.45 3.26 7.97
CA ARG A 379 -12.46 2.23 7.70
C ARG A 379 -12.16 0.92 8.41
N VAL A 380 -10.90 0.49 8.47
CA VAL A 380 -10.52 -0.71 9.24
C VAL A 380 -10.79 -0.50 10.73
N LEU A 381 -10.44 0.65 11.29
CA LEU A 381 -10.61 0.94 12.72
C LEU A 381 -12.08 1.14 13.11
N GLY A 382 -12.80 1.99 12.37
CA GLY A 382 -14.19 2.33 12.64
C GLY A 382 -15.14 1.24 12.16
N HIS A 383 -15.26 1.09 10.84
CA HIS A 383 -16.26 0.19 10.28
C HIS A 383 -15.97 -1.28 10.63
N TYR A 384 -14.77 -1.78 10.32
CA TYR A 384 -14.49 -3.22 10.48
C TYR A 384 -14.24 -3.63 11.94
N SER A 385 -13.42 -2.89 12.69
CA SER A 385 -13.10 -3.26 14.07
C SER A 385 -14.21 -2.87 15.05
N ARG A 386 -14.64 -1.60 15.09
CA ARG A 386 -15.67 -1.13 16.05
C ARG A 386 -17.08 -1.55 15.68
N ASP A 387 -17.54 -1.26 14.45
CA ASP A 387 -18.96 -1.37 14.10
C ASP A 387 -19.37 -2.80 13.72
N VAL A 388 -18.54 -3.48 12.92
CA VAL A 388 -18.77 -4.87 12.49
C VAL A 388 -18.26 -5.88 13.53
N GLY A 389 -17.26 -5.51 14.32
CA GLY A 389 -16.63 -6.43 15.27
C GLY A 389 -15.82 -7.54 14.60
N LEU A 390 -15.24 -7.26 13.43
CA LEU A 390 -14.52 -8.26 12.62
C LEU A 390 -13.25 -8.80 13.31
N PHE A 391 -12.57 -7.93 14.05
CA PHE A 391 -11.43 -8.23 14.93
C PHE A 391 -11.25 -7.11 15.96
N PRO A 392 -10.63 -7.38 17.12
CA PRO A 392 -10.43 -6.38 18.16
C PRO A 392 -9.47 -5.27 17.70
N LEU A 393 -9.60 -4.08 18.30
CA LEU A 393 -8.83 -2.89 17.92
C LEU A 393 -7.29 -3.08 17.99
N PRO A 394 -6.71 -3.77 18.98
CA PRO A 394 -5.27 -4.07 18.97
C PRO A 394 -4.81 -4.89 17.76
N GLU A 395 -5.64 -5.83 17.29
CA GLU A 395 -5.33 -6.61 16.08
C GLU A 395 -5.42 -5.74 14.83
N ALA A 396 -6.44 -4.87 14.74
CA ALA A 396 -6.56 -3.89 13.67
C ALA A 396 -5.29 -3.02 13.56
N VAL A 397 -4.85 -2.45 14.68
CA VAL A 397 -3.63 -1.63 14.75
C VAL A 397 -2.40 -2.46 14.37
N HIS A 398 -2.26 -3.69 14.87
CA HIS A 398 -1.12 -4.56 14.54
C HIS A 398 -0.97 -4.80 13.03
N LYS A 399 -2.08 -5.08 12.33
CA LYS A 399 -2.12 -5.33 10.87
C LYS A 399 -1.63 -4.14 10.02
N MET A 400 -1.69 -2.92 10.56
CA MET A 400 -1.26 -1.68 9.89
C MET A 400 -0.03 -1.04 10.52
N THR A 401 0.60 -1.69 11.52
CA THR A 401 1.79 -1.17 12.23
C THR A 401 2.85 -2.26 12.42
N GLY A 402 2.84 -3.01 13.52
CA GLY A 402 3.89 -3.97 13.85
C GLY A 402 4.05 -5.09 12.82
N LEU A 403 2.94 -5.60 12.26
CA LEU A 403 2.99 -6.58 11.17
C LEU A 403 3.63 -5.98 9.92
N SER A 404 3.16 -4.79 9.50
CA SER A 404 3.67 -4.07 8.33
C SER A 404 5.16 -3.73 8.46
N ALA A 405 5.58 -3.18 9.60
CA ALA A 405 6.97 -2.82 9.86
C ALA A 405 7.88 -4.04 9.77
N ALA A 406 7.48 -5.17 10.35
CA ALA A 406 8.30 -6.36 10.35
C ALA A 406 8.36 -7.05 8.97
N ARG A 407 7.25 -7.07 8.22
CA ARG A 407 7.19 -7.62 6.85
C ARG A 407 8.00 -6.81 5.84
N PHE A 408 8.13 -5.50 6.04
CA PHE A 408 8.90 -4.61 5.16
C PHE A 408 10.27 -4.18 5.73
N GLY A 409 10.70 -4.74 6.87
CA GLY A 409 12.02 -4.47 7.45
C GLY A 409 12.22 -3.03 7.94
N LEU A 410 11.15 -2.37 8.39
CA LEU A 410 11.16 -0.99 8.88
C LEU A 410 11.63 -0.95 10.34
N ALA A 411 12.95 -0.97 10.52
CA ALA A 411 13.58 -1.03 11.82
C ALA A 411 13.14 0.12 12.76
N GLU A 412 12.93 -0.20 14.03
CA GLU A 412 12.57 0.76 15.09
C GLU A 412 11.30 1.59 14.79
N ARG A 413 10.37 1.04 13.98
CA ARG A 413 9.06 1.61 13.66
C ARG A 413 7.95 0.59 13.87
N GLY A 414 6.70 1.07 13.82
CA GLY A 414 5.50 0.22 13.92
C GLY A 414 5.19 -0.30 15.32
N LEU A 415 5.90 0.15 16.36
CA LEU A 415 5.60 -0.15 17.76
C LEU A 415 5.73 1.09 18.65
N VAL A 416 4.86 1.21 19.65
CA VAL A 416 5.02 2.21 20.74
C VAL A 416 5.96 1.62 21.79
N ARG A 417 7.25 1.86 21.63
CA ARG A 417 8.30 1.31 22.49
C ARG A 417 9.39 2.35 22.71
N GLU A 418 9.93 2.42 23.93
CA GLU A 418 11.07 3.30 24.22
C GLU A 418 12.24 3.05 23.26
N GLY A 419 12.85 4.13 22.78
CA GLY A 419 13.90 4.12 21.77
C GLY A 419 13.40 4.09 20.33
N PHE A 420 12.16 3.68 20.05
CA PHE A 420 11.63 3.65 18.67
C PHE A 420 11.37 5.06 18.15
N HIS A 421 11.30 5.20 16.82
CA HIS A 421 10.89 6.44 16.19
C HIS A 421 9.48 6.85 16.65
N ALA A 422 9.29 8.14 16.94
CA ALA A 422 7.99 8.69 17.31
C ALA A 422 7.11 8.95 16.08
N ASP A 423 6.87 7.90 15.30
CA ASP A 423 5.76 7.85 14.34
C ASP A 423 4.52 7.40 15.11
N LEU A 424 3.60 8.32 15.37
CA LEU A 424 2.47 8.09 16.28
C LEU A 424 1.19 8.66 15.70
N VAL A 425 0.08 8.01 16.00
CA VAL A 425 -1.27 8.53 15.73
C VAL A 425 -2.08 8.50 17.01
N LEU A 426 -2.66 9.65 17.35
CA LEU A 426 -3.65 9.81 18.39
C LEU A 426 -5.02 9.90 17.73
N PHE A 427 -5.93 9.03 18.13
CA PHE A 427 -7.28 8.97 17.56
C PHE A 427 -8.33 8.67 18.63
N ASP A 428 -9.55 9.10 18.36
CA ASP A 428 -10.72 8.75 19.17
C ASP A 428 -11.29 7.41 18.69
N PRO A 429 -11.14 6.33 19.48
CA PRO A 429 -11.65 5.01 19.10
C PRO A 429 -13.18 4.96 18.97
N ALA A 430 -13.91 5.86 19.63
CA ALA A 430 -15.37 5.91 19.57
C ALA A 430 -15.87 6.56 18.27
N THR A 431 -15.08 7.44 17.64
CA THR A 431 -15.53 8.24 16.49
C THR A 431 -14.72 8.07 15.21
N VAL A 432 -13.56 7.39 15.26
CA VAL A 432 -12.74 7.14 14.06
C VAL A 432 -13.54 6.43 12.98
N ILE A 433 -13.59 7.01 11.76
CA ILE A 433 -14.31 6.45 10.61
C ILE A 433 -13.86 7.10 9.30
N ASP A 434 -13.92 6.35 8.21
CA ASP A 434 -13.83 6.88 6.85
C ASP A 434 -15.05 7.74 6.49
N ARG A 435 -14.79 8.91 5.90
CA ARG A 435 -15.85 9.76 5.33
C ARG A 435 -15.92 9.68 3.81
N ALA A 436 -14.78 9.39 3.18
CA ALA A 436 -14.68 9.22 1.74
C ALA A 436 -15.64 8.13 1.25
N THR A 437 -16.48 8.48 0.28
CA THR A 437 -17.44 7.58 -0.37
C THR A 437 -17.17 7.58 -1.88
N PHE A 438 -17.74 6.64 -2.62
CA PHE A 438 -17.62 6.66 -4.09
C PHE A 438 -18.17 7.96 -4.71
N ALA A 439 -19.21 8.55 -4.11
CA ALA A 439 -19.80 9.81 -4.59
C ALA A 439 -18.98 11.05 -4.21
N ALA A 440 -18.28 11.01 -3.07
CA ALA A 440 -17.42 12.06 -2.57
C ALA A 440 -16.11 11.46 -2.03
N PRO A 441 -15.18 11.07 -2.91
CA PRO A 441 -14.03 10.26 -2.52
C PRO A 441 -12.88 11.06 -1.89
N VAL A 442 -12.91 12.38 -2.00
CA VAL A 442 -11.88 13.29 -1.46
C VAL A 442 -12.42 13.91 -0.16
N GLN A 443 -12.36 13.14 0.93
CA GLN A 443 -12.80 13.58 2.25
C GLN A 443 -11.87 13.05 3.34
N THR A 444 -11.38 13.94 4.20
CA THR A 444 -10.61 13.55 5.39
C THR A 444 -11.45 12.71 6.34
N ALA A 445 -10.83 11.71 6.96
CA ALA A 445 -11.46 10.89 7.97
C ALA A 445 -11.87 11.68 9.22
N ALA A 446 -12.77 11.11 10.02
CA ALA A 446 -13.09 11.60 11.36
C ALA A 446 -12.28 10.86 12.43
N GLY A 447 -12.17 11.45 13.62
CA GLY A 447 -11.59 10.82 14.81
C GLY A 447 -10.06 10.72 14.81
N ILE A 448 -9.35 11.16 13.76
CA ILE A 448 -7.88 11.34 13.81
C ILE A 448 -7.57 12.69 14.46
N GLU A 449 -7.06 12.66 15.69
CA GLU A 449 -6.82 13.86 16.50
C GLU A 449 -5.46 14.50 16.20
N ALA A 450 -4.41 13.68 16.12
CA ALA A 450 -3.05 14.14 15.86
C ALA A 450 -2.18 13.04 15.26
N VAL A 451 -1.20 13.43 14.44
CA VAL A 451 -0.20 12.52 13.85
C VAL A 451 1.19 13.11 14.01
N TRP A 452 2.12 12.30 14.49
CA TRP A 452 3.54 12.60 14.55
C TRP A 452 4.30 11.74 13.56
N VAL A 453 5.23 12.36 12.84
CA VAL A 453 6.21 11.66 12.00
C VAL A 453 7.59 12.03 12.49
N ASN A 454 8.38 11.04 12.86
CA ASN A 454 9.69 11.25 13.51
C ASN A 454 9.63 12.27 14.66
N GLY A 455 8.56 12.21 15.47
CA GLY A 455 8.30 13.08 16.62
C GLY A 455 7.83 14.50 16.30
N VAL A 456 7.68 14.87 15.03
CA VAL A 456 7.14 16.16 14.61
C VAL A 456 5.64 16.06 14.40
N LEU A 457 4.88 16.90 15.12
CA LEU A 457 3.43 16.99 14.99
C LEU A 457 3.06 17.52 13.59
N SER A 458 2.69 16.62 12.70
CA SER A 458 2.49 16.90 11.27
C SER A 458 1.01 17.13 10.90
N TYR A 459 0.09 16.63 11.73
CA TYR A 459 -1.36 16.81 11.57
C TYR A 459 -2.04 16.98 12.91
N ARG A 460 -3.02 17.88 13.00
CA ARG A 460 -3.82 18.09 14.21
C ARG A 460 -5.15 18.75 13.87
N HIS A 461 -6.22 18.37 14.57
CA HIS A 461 -7.54 19.02 14.48
C HIS A 461 -8.08 19.11 13.03
N GLY A 462 -7.92 18.03 12.27
CA GLY A 462 -8.44 17.95 10.90
C GLY A 462 -7.58 18.60 9.82
N GLN A 463 -6.39 19.13 10.15
CA GLN A 463 -5.55 19.88 9.22
C GLN A 463 -4.06 19.51 9.35
N PRO A 464 -3.27 19.58 8.26
CA PRO A 464 -1.81 19.51 8.36
C PRO A 464 -1.27 20.74 9.10
N THR A 465 -0.23 20.57 9.91
CA THR A 465 0.40 21.68 10.64
C THR A 465 1.31 22.52 9.75
N GLY A 466 1.76 21.96 8.62
CA GLY A 466 2.76 22.53 7.72
C GLY A 466 4.17 21.99 7.98
N ASP A 467 4.42 21.44 9.17
CA ASP A 467 5.68 20.79 9.51
C ASP A 467 5.72 19.38 8.91
N ARG A 468 6.81 19.07 8.21
CA ARG A 468 7.04 17.78 7.56
C ARG A 468 8.34 17.21 8.08
N ALA A 469 8.34 15.91 8.35
CA ALA A 469 9.51 15.23 8.91
C ALA A 469 9.69 13.82 8.36
N GLY A 470 9.00 13.46 7.28
CA GLY A 470 9.17 12.20 6.58
C GLY A 470 10.57 12.09 5.98
N ARG A 471 11.09 10.87 5.95
CA ARG A 471 12.44 10.55 5.47
C ARG A 471 12.42 9.41 4.47
N TRP A 472 13.48 9.31 3.68
CA TRP A 472 13.78 8.08 2.96
C TRP A 472 14.14 6.98 3.97
N LEU A 473 13.53 5.80 3.81
CA LEU A 473 13.80 4.61 4.60
C LEU A 473 14.53 3.59 3.72
N PRO A 474 15.87 3.57 3.73
CA PRO A 474 16.61 2.54 3.01
C PRO A 474 16.36 1.18 3.64
N ARG A 475 16.45 0.13 2.81
CA ARG A 475 16.51 -1.26 3.28
C ARG A 475 17.55 -1.40 4.39
N ASN A 476 17.13 -1.93 5.53
CA ASN A 476 17.99 -2.20 6.67
C ASN A 476 18.02 -3.69 6.98
N GLY A 477 19.20 -4.30 6.93
CA GLY A 477 19.40 -5.71 7.21
C GLY A 477 18.79 -6.65 6.17
N ASP A 478 18.53 -7.87 6.62
CA ASP A 478 17.94 -8.95 5.83
C ASP A 478 16.47 -9.13 6.18
N LEU A 479 15.58 -8.83 5.23
CA LEU A 479 14.13 -8.86 5.45
C LEU A 479 13.62 -10.26 5.72
N ARG A 480 14.34 -11.33 5.37
CA ARG A 480 13.95 -12.70 5.74
C ARG A 480 13.82 -12.87 7.25
N ALA A 481 14.76 -12.27 8.00
CA ALA A 481 14.78 -12.35 9.46
C ALA A 481 13.61 -11.58 10.09
N SER A 482 13.33 -10.36 9.62
CA SER A 482 12.21 -9.56 10.13
C SER A 482 10.86 -10.19 9.77
N PHE A 483 10.75 -10.73 8.56
CA PHE A 483 9.56 -11.43 8.09
C PHE A 483 9.28 -12.68 8.93
N ALA A 484 10.31 -13.48 9.26
CA ALA A 484 10.18 -14.65 10.11
C ALA A 484 9.66 -14.29 11.51
N ALA A 485 10.21 -13.24 12.14
CA ALA A 485 9.81 -12.78 13.46
C ALA A 485 8.35 -12.31 13.54
N SER A 486 7.76 -11.90 12.41
CA SER A 486 6.37 -11.43 12.31
C SER A 486 5.35 -12.52 12.01
N THR A 487 5.78 -13.76 11.71
CA THR A 487 4.85 -14.81 11.30
C THR A 487 4.16 -15.38 12.54
N PRO A 488 2.83 -15.21 12.71
CA PRO A 488 2.14 -15.76 13.87
C PRO A 488 2.26 -17.29 13.87
N ALA A 489 2.27 -17.90 15.06
CA ALA A 489 2.19 -19.36 15.18
C ALA A 489 0.94 -19.88 14.44
N PRO A 490 0.98 -21.09 13.85
CA PRO A 490 -0.22 -21.70 13.30
C PRO A 490 -1.28 -21.81 14.41
N GLN A 491 -2.54 -21.49 14.11
CA GLN A 491 -3.63 -21.93 14.98
C GLN A 491 -3.69 -23.47 14.88
N GLU A 492 -3.68 -24.15 16.03
CA GLU A 492 -3.99 -25.59 16.06
C GLU A 492 -5.42 -25.79 15.54
N PRO A 493 -5.66 -26.87 14.76
CA PRO A 493 -6.92 -27.09 14.04
C PRO A 493 -8.15 -27.24 14.94
#